data_AF-A0A3C0GIQ5-F1
#
_entry.id   AF-A0A3C0GIQ5-F1
#
_cell.length_a   1.000
_cell.length_b   1.000
_cell.length_c   1.000
_cell.angle_alpha   90.00
_cell.angle_beta   90.00
_cell.angle_gamma   90.00
#
_symmetry.space_group_name_H-M   'P 1'
#
loop_
_entity.id
_entity.type
_entity.pdbx_description
1 polymer ?
#
loop_
_entity_poly.entity_id
_entity_poly.type
_entity_poly.pdbx_seq_one_letter_code
_entity_poly.pdbx_strand_id
1 'polypeptide(L)'
;FHYIGSAMQHRWDDVGFEKSFVVCDSKDMSITRERCSAPEFMVLEGGADGRDVCNKFVRVVTKSELAEDEKKELSDNLLSSGALTVEFRFTPEDKTISLQRVELSEEKGFYGVLEDYANSDIISTESLDVSKLISVGKKILSEVVE
;
A
#
# COMPACT_ATOMS: atom_id res chain seq x y z
N PHE A 1 9.02 -21.81 -9.90
CA PHE A 1 8.63 -20.58 -10.60
C PHE A 1 9.27 -19.39 -9.89
N HIS A 2 10.03 -18.56 -10.59
CA HIS A 2 10.56 -17.31 -10.04
C HIS A 2 9.67 -16.16 -10.51
N TYR A 3 9.00 -15.49 -9.58
CA TYR A 3 8.31 -14.25 -9.89
C TYR A 3 9.33 -13.11 -9.89
N ILE A 4 9.52 -12.48 -11.04
CA ILE A 4 10.54 -11.43 -11.25
C ILE A 4 10.02 -10.07 -10.77
N GLY A 5 8.70 -9.92 -10.61
CA GLY A 5 8.07 -8.67 -10.24
C GLY A 5 7.96 -7.71 -11.41
N SER A 6 7.59 -6.47 -11.11
CA SER A 6 7.51 -5.37 -12.08
C SER A 6 8.88 -4.72 -12.30
N ALA A 7 9.07 -4.09 -13.46
CA ALA A 7 10.29 -3.33 -13.76
C ALA A 7 10.35 -1.94 -13.08
N MET A 8 9.22 -1.47 -12.55
CA MET A 8 9.08 -0.23 -11.78
C MET A 8 8.06 -0.41 -10.65
N GLN A 9 8.06 0.48 -9.67
CA GLN A 9 7.00 0.52 -8.67
C GLN A 9 5.75 1.20 -9.26
N HIS A 10 4.58 0.56 -9.16
CA HIS A 10 3.34 1.10 -9.72
C HIS A 10 2.37 1.58 -8.64
N ARG A 11 2.48 1.02 -7.43
CA ARG A 11 1.62 1.32 -6.29
C ARG A 11 2.46 1.49 -5.03
N TRP A 12 1.89 2.14 -4.02
CA TRP A 12 2.54 2.30 -2.72
C TRP A 12 2.83 0.98 -1.99
N ASP A 13 2.11 -0.09 -2.32
CA ASP A 13 2.40 -1.43 -1.81
C ASP A 13 3.71 -2.01 -2.38
N ASP A 14 4.27 -1.40 -3.43
CA ASP A 14 5.56 -1.77 -4.02
C ASP A 14 6.77 -1.11 -3.30
N VAL A 15 6.54 -0.28 -2.27
CA VAL A 15 7.62 0.40 -1.53
C VAL A 15 8.60 -0.64 -0.96
N GLY A 16 9.90 -0.41 -1.16
CA GLY A 16 10.97 -1.26 -0.65
C GLY A 16 11.18 -2.56 -1.43
N PHE A 17 10.34 -2.87 -2.42
CA PHE A 17 10.57 -4.02 -3.31
C PHE A 17 11.58 -3.67 -4.40
N GLU A 18 12.65 -4.47 -4.47
CA GLU A 18 13.66 -4.41 -5.52
C GLU A 18 13.03 -4.63 -6.89
N LYS A 19 13.30 -3.72 -7.83
CA LYS A 19 12.84 -3.81 -9.22
C LYS A 19 14.01 -4.24 -10.09
N SER A 20 13.81 -5.32 -10.84
CA SER A 20 14.86 -5.97 -11.60
C SER A 20 14.30 -6.69 -12.81
N PHE A 21 15.17 -7.04 -13.75
CA PHE A 21 14.88 -8.01 -14.79
C PHE A 21 15.90 -9.14 -14.74
N VAL A 22 15.55 -10.26 -15.38
CA VAL A 22 16.42 -11.43 -15.46
C VAL A 22 16.99 -11.52 -16.86
N VAL A 23 18.29 -11.70 -16.95
CA VAL A 23 19.01 -12.00 -18.19
C VAL A 23 19.39 -13.47 -18.15
N CYS A 24 19.06 -14.19 -19.21
CA CYS A 24 19.44 -15.59 -19.39
C CYS A 24 20.40 -15.66 -20.57
N ASP A 25 21.63 -16.14 -20.34
CA ASP A 25 22.55 -16.47 -21.43
C ASP A 25 22.26 -17.88 -21.92
N SER A 26 21.85 -18.00 -23.18
CA SER A 26 21.46 -19.28 -23.78
C SER A 26 22.64 -20.18 -24.13
N LYS A 27 23.88 -19.68 -24.08
CA LYS A 27 25.08 -20.47 -24.39
C LYS A 27 25.55 -21.30 -23.20
N ASP A 28 25.50 -20.74 -22.00
CA ASP A 28 25.92 -21.39 -20.76
C ASP A 28 24.76 -21.62 -19.77
N MET A 29 23.55 -21.20 -20.14
CA MET A 29 22.33 -21.28 -19.33
C MET A 29 22.44 -20.49 -18.01
N SER A 30 23.35 -19.52 -17.93
CA SER A 30 23.50 -18.67 -16.75
C SER A 30 22.33 -17.68 -16.63
N ILE A 31 21.95 -17.40 -15.38
CA ILE A 31 20.84 -16.51 -15.04
C ILE A 31 21.40 -15.42 -14.15
N THR A 32 21.30 -14.17 -14.60
CA THR A 32 21.68 -12.99 -13.83
C THR A 32 20.46 -12.10 -13.59
N ARG A 33 20.45 -11.42 -12.44
CA ARG A 33 19.41 -10.46 -12.09
C ARG A 33 20.02 -9.06 -12.14
N GLU A 34 19.51 -8.24 -13.03
CA GLU A 34 19.95 -6.87 -13.23
C GLU A 34 18.97 -5.90 -12.58
N ARG A 35 19.48 -4.98 -11.76
CA ARG A 35 18.67 -3.98 -11.06
C ARG A 35 18.25 -2.87 -12.01
N CYS A 36 16.99 -2.45 -11.89
CA CYS A 36 16.47 -1.29 -12.60
C CYS A 36 16.69 -0.02 -11.78
N SER A 37 17.31 1.00 -12.38
CA SER A 37 17.20 2.37 -11.88
C SER A 37 15.85 2.94 -12.30
N ALA A 38 14.83 2.79 -11.44
CA ALA A 38 13.51 3.37 -11.62
C ALA A 38 13.20 4.30 -10.43
N PRO A 39 12.40 5.36 -10.63
CA PRO A 39 11.90 6.14 -9.51
C PRO A 39 11.23 5.27 -8.44
N GLU A 40 11.52 5.58 -7.18
CA GLU A 40 11.06 4.81 -6.03
C GLU A 40 9.98 5.59 -5.27
N PHE A 41 9.04 4.87 -4.67
CA PHE A 41 8.16 5.42 -3.66
C PHE A 41 8.90 5.53 -2.32
N MET A 42 8.75 6.66 -1.66
CA MET A 42 9.35 6.96 -0.37
C MET A 42 8.30 7.45 0.61
N VAL A 43 8.32 6.90 1.84
CA VAL A 43 7.46 7.34 2.93
C VAL A 43 8.27 8.14 3.94
N LEU A 44 7.82 9.36 4.22
CA LEU A 44 8.37 10.28 5.21
C LEU A 44 7.40 10.36 6.40
N GLU A 45 7.80 9.83 7.56
CA GLU A 45 7.00 9.92 8.78
C GLU A 45 7.32 11.23 9.51
N GLY A 46 6.29 12.05 9.75
CA GLY A 46 6.44 13.32 10.48
C GLY A 46 7.01 14.49 9.66
N GLY A 47 7.29 14.32 8.37
CA GLY A 47 7.76 15.40 7.48
C GLY A 47 9.16 15.16 6.90
N ALA A 48 9.83 16.23 6.46
CA ALA A 48 11.17 16.15 5.88
C ALA A 48 12.20 15.79 6.96
N ASP A 49 12.77 14.59 6.88
CA ASP A 49 13.76 14.06 7.83
C ASP A 49 15.20 14.12 7.28
N GLY A 50 15.42 14.86 6.20
CA GLY A 50 16.74 15.03 5.56
C GLY A 50 17.14 13.88 4.63
N ARG A 51 16.28 12.89 4.39
CA ARG A 51 16.51 11.89 3.34
C ARG A 51 16.52 12.52 1.95
N ASP A 52 17.35 11.98 1.07
CA ASP A 52 17.37 12.37 -0.34
C ASP A 52 16.05 11.96 -1.01
N VAL A 53 15.33 12.95 -1.56
CA VAL A 53 14.04 12.76 -2.24
C VAL A 53 14.14 12.87 -3.76
N CYS A 54 15.34 13.11 -4.30
CA CYS A 54 15.55 13.29 -5.73
C CYS A 54 15.10 12.06 -6.52
N ASN A 55 14.29 12.27 -7.57
CA ASN A 55 13.69 11.26 -8.44
C ASN A 55 12.82 10.23 -7.69
N LYS A 56 12.14 10.63 -6.61
CA LYS A 56 11.25 9.76 -5.83
C LYS A 56 9.81 10.26 -5.82
N PHE A 57 8.85 9.34 -5.71
CA PHE A 57 7.45 9.64 -5.40
C PHE A 57 7.31 9.66 -3.88
N VAL A 58 7.02 10.82 -3.28
CA VAL A 58 7.07 11.00 -1.82
C VAL A 58 5.67 11.01 -1.22
N ARG A 59 5.48 10.26 -0.12
CA ARG A 59 4.30 10.36 0.74
C ARG A 59 4.74 10.82 2.12
N VAL A 60 4.18 11.92 2.58
CA VAL A 60 4.34 12.40 3.95
C VAL A 60 3.20 11.84 4.79
N VAL A 61 3.53 11.06 5.81
CA VAL A 61 2.58 10.50 6.77
C VAL A 61 2.72 11.26 8.08
N THR A 62 1.62 11.86 8.53
CA THR A 62 1.57 12.66 9.76
C THR A 62 0.54 12.11 10.74
N LYS A 63 0.71 12.41 12.02
CA LYS A 63 -0.19 11.97 13.11
C LYS A 63 -1.48 12.79 13.18
N SER A 64 -1.44 14.01 12.68
CA SER A 64 -2.55 14.96 12.62
C SER A 64 -2.59 15.59 11.24
N GLU A 65 -3.78 16.03 10.81
CA GLU A 65 -3.89 16.78 9.57
C GLU A 65 -3.08 18.10 9.67
N LEU A 66 -2.16 18.29 8.73
CA LEU A 66 -1.41 19.53 8.56
C LEU A 66 -2.31 20.63 8.00
N ALA A 67 -2.03 21.87 8.37
CA ALA A 67 -2.70 23.00 7.74
C ALA A 67 -2.29 23.14 6.26
N GLU A 68 -3.14 23.76 5.43
CA GLU A 68 -2.90 23.83 3.97
C GLU A 68 -1.65 24.66 3.60
N ASP A 69 -1.33 25.68 4.39
CA ASP A 69 -0.11 26.45 4.29
C ASP A 69 1.13 25.60 4.61
N GLU A 70 1.07 24.78 5.65
CA GLU A 70 2.13 23.83 6.01
C GLU A 70 2.33 22.76 4.92
N LYS A 71 1.23 22.17 4.41
CA LYS A 71 1.28 21.21 3.30
C LYS A 71 1.94 21.83 2.07
N LYS A 72 1.57 23.07 1.74
CA LYS A 72 2.12 23.79 0.60
C LYS A 72 3.61 24.05 0.75
N GLU A 73 4.04 24.59 1.88
CA GLU A 73 5.47 24.87 2.15
C GLU A 73 6.30 23.59 2.06
N LEU A 74 5.85 22.52 2.72
CA LEU A 74 6.56 21.24 2.70
C LEU A 74 6.59 20.63 1.30
N SER A 75 5.50 20.73 0.54
CA SER A 75 5.44 20.28 -0.86
C SER A 75 6.43 21.05 -1.73
N ASP A 76 6.46 22.39 -1.64
CA ASP A 76 7.36 23.22 -2.43
C ASP A 76 8.83 22.90 -2.12
N ASN A 77 9.16 22.65 -0.84
CA ASN A 77 10.49 22.23 -0.41
C ASN A 77 10.90 20.84 -0.96
N LEU A 78 9.99 19.87 -0.92
CA LEU A 78 10.27 18.51 -1.42
C LEU A 78 10.39 18.48 -2.95
N LEU A 79 9.52 19.22 -3.65
CA LEU A 79 9.56 19.34 -5.11
C LEU A 79 10.82 20.07 -5.57
N SER A 80 11.23 21.15 -4.90
CA SER A 80 12.49 21.85 -5.21
C SER A 80 13.73 21.00 -4.92
N SER A 81 13.62 20.03 -4.01
CA SER A 81 14.65 19.01 -3.74
C SER A 81 14.65 17.85 -4.74
N GLY A 82 13.78 17.88 -5.76
CA GLY A 82 13.75 16.91 -6.85
C GLY A 82 12.78 15.74 -6.67
N ALA A 83 11.85 15.81 -5.70
CA ALA A 83 10.74 14.86 -5.65
C ALA A 83 9.88 14.95 -6.92
N LEU A 84 9.41 13.81 -7.42
CA LEU A 84 8.54 13.75 -8.60
C LEU A 84 7.10 14.10 -8.25
N THR A 85 6.64 13.67 -7.07
CA THR A 85 5.31 13.98 -6.53
C THR A 85 5.37 14.02 -5.01
N VAL A 86 4.42 14.72 -4.40
CA VAL A 86 4.20 14.73 -2.94
C VAL A 86 2.74 14.42 -2.64
N GLU A 87 2.49 13.37 -1.88
CA GLU A 87 1.17 13.00 -1.34
C GLU A 87 1.18 13.19 0.18
N PHE A 88 0.12 13.75 0.75
CA PHE A 88 -0.05 13.83 2.21
C PHE A 88 -1.07 12.81 2.67
N ARG A 89 -0.72 12.06 3.73
CA ARG A 89 -1.67 11.25 4.48
C ARG A 89 -1.57 11.60 5.96
N PHE A 90 -2.72 11.66 6.62
CA PHE A 90 -2.78 11.65 8.07
C PHE A 90 -3.18 10.24 8.51
N THR A 91 -2.52 9.72 9.55
CA THR A 91 -2.89 8.47 10.21
C THR A 91 -3.02 8.80 11.69
N PRO A 92 -4.26 8.93 12.22
CA PRO A 92 -4.44 9.27 13.62
C PRO A 92 -3.79 8.19 14.51
N GLU A 93 -3.15 8.61 15.60
CA GLU A 93 -2.38 7.74 16.52
C GLU A 93 -3.15 6.53 17.06
N ASP A 94 -4.49 6.55 16.99
CA ASP A 94 -5.36 5.46 17.45
C ASP A 94 -5.74 4.41 16.40
N LYS A 95 -5.27 4.54 15.15
CA LYS A 95 -5.34 3.41 14.23
C LYS A 95 -4.06 2.61 14.36
N THR A 96 -4.06 1.74 15.38
CA THR A 96 -3.42 0.44 15.18
C THR A 96 -4.07 -0.11 13.92
N ILE A 97 -3.42 0.04 12.75
CA ILE A 97 -3.82 -0.69 11.55
C ILE A 97 -3.55 -2.13 11.94
N SER A 98 -4.57 -2.73 12.54
CA SER A 98 -4.73 -4.16 12.60
C SER A 98 -4.72 -4.57 11.14
N LEU A 99 -3.54 -4.92 10.63
CA LEU A 99 -3.41 -5.85 9.52
C LEU A 99 -3.90 -7.21 10.07
N GLN A 100 -5.16 -7.28 10.52
CA GLN A 100 -5.89 -8.51 10.62
C GLN A 100 -6.01 -8.97 9.18
N ARG A 101 -5.02 -9.77 8.76
CA ARG A 101 -5.13 -10.56 7.55
C ARG A 101 -6.44 -11.31 7.68
N VAL A 102 -7.32 -11.07 6.72
CA VAL A 102 -8.55 -11.82 6.56
C VAL A 102 -8.15 -13.24 6.18
N GLU A 103 -7.97 -14.09 7.19
CA GLU A 103 -7.62 -15.51 7.00
C GLU A 103 -8.86 -16.37 7.11
N LEU A 104 -8.98 -17.33 6.19
CA LEU A 104 -9.97 -18.41 6.22
C LEU A 104 -9.32 -19.62 6.90
N SER A 105 -9.86 -20.04 8.04
CA SER A 105 -9.48 -21.26 8.74
C SER A 105 -10.73 -22.11 9.04
N GLU A 106 -10.54 -23.40 9.31
CA GLU A 106 -11.65 -24.30 9.68
C GLU A 106 -12.39 -23.82 10.94
N GLU A 107 -11.71 -23.17 11.87
CA GLU A 107 -12.29 -22.64 13.11
C GLU A 107 -13.11 -21.36 12.91
N LYS A 108 -12.75 -20.53 11.91
CA LYS A 108 -13.37 -19.22 11.68
C LYS A 108 -14.52 -19.26 10.68
N GLY A 109 -14.43 -20.15 9.69
CA GLY A 109 -15.45 -20.34 8.65
C GLY A 109 -15.69 -19.09 7.79
N PHE A 110 -16.57 -19.22 6.79
CA PHE A 110 -16.85 -18.15 5.82
C PHE A 110 -17.50 -16.90 6.44
N TYR A 111 -18.30 -17.07 7.49
CA TYR A 111 -18.99 -15.95 8.14
C TYR A 111 -18.06 -15.09 8.99
N GLY A 112 -17.10 -15.69 9.71
CA GLY A 112 -16.09 -14.92 10.45
C GLY A 112 -15.17 -14.14 9.52
N VAL A 113 -14.88 -14.68 8.33
CA VAL A 113 -14.13 -13.97 7.27
C VAL A 113 -14.86 -12.74 6.74
N LEU A 114 -16.18 -12.83 6.55
CA LEU A 114 -17.00 -11.68 6.13
C LEU A 114 -17.04 -10.58 7.19
N GLU A 115 -17.14 -10.96 8.46
CA GLU A 115 -17.14 -10.02 9.58
C GLU A 115 -15.79 -9.29 9.70
N ASP A 116 -14.68 -10.01 9.59
CA ASP A 116 -13.35 -9.39 9.58
C ASP A 116 -13.16 -8.46 8.38
N TYR A 117 -13.62 -8.86 7.19
CA TYR A 117 -13.52 -8.03 6.00
C TYR A 117 -14.34 -6.74 6.13
N ALA A 118 -15.58 -6.84 6.61
CA ALA A 118 -16.46 -5.68 6.76
C ALA A 118 -15.98 -4.69 7.84
N ASN A 119 -15.25 -5.19 8.84
CA ASN A 119 -14.63 -4.38 9.89
C ASN A 119 -13.18 -3.98 9.58
N SER A 120 -12.62 -4.44 8.46
CA SER A 120 -11.28 -4.07 8.05
C SER A 120 -11.25 -2.65 7.49
N ASP A 121 -10.17 -1.91 7.78
CA ASP A 121 -9.89 -0.59 7.19
C ASP A 121 -9.51 -0.68 5.69
N ILE A 122 -9.72 -1.83 5.04
CA ILE A 122 -9.41 -2.05 3.61
C ILE A 122 -10.34 -1.20 2.72
N ILE A 123 -11.56 -0.89 3.18
CA ILE A 123 -12.53 -0.06 2.47
C ILE A 123 -12.86 1.16 3.34
N SER A 124 -12.89 2.37 2.76
CA SER A 124 -13.45 3.54 3.45
C SER A 124 -14.93 3.30 3.74
N THR A 125 -15.29 3.15 5.02
CA THR A 125 -16.63 2.79 5.50
C THR A 125 -17.53 4.00 5.76
N GLU A 126 -17.08 5.23 5.47
CA GLU A 126 -17.77 6.47 5.84
C GLU A 126 -19.23 6.57 5.33
N SER A 127 -19.59 5.77 4.32
CA SER A 127 -20.95 5.69 3.78
C SER A 127 -21.52 4.27 3.66
N LEU A 128 -20.87 3.25 4.23
CA LEU A 128 -21.26 1.84 4.09
C LEU A 128 -21.87 1.30 5.39
N ASP A 129 -23.11 0.82 5.33
CA ASP A 129 -23.75 0.09 6.42
C ASP A 129 -23.14 -1.32 6.53
N VAL A 130 -22.20 -1.47 7.46
CA VAL A 130 -21.49 -2.72 7.77
C VAL A 130 -22.46 -3.86 8.10
N SER A 131 -23.57 -3.57 8.81
CA SER A 131 -24.56 -4.60 9.16
C SER A 131 -25.28 -5.12 7.93
N LYS A 132 -25.60 -4.22 7.00
CA LYS A 132 -26.21 -4.58 5.71
C LYS A 132 -25.24 -5.38 4.83
N LEU A 133 -23.95 -5.01 4.78
CA LEU A 133 -22.93 -5.77 4.04
C LEU A 133 -22.79 -7.19 4.56
N ILE A 134 -22.72 -7.38 5.88
CA ILE A 134 -22.66 -8.71 6.50
C ILE A 134 -23.92 -9.51 6.15
N SER A 135 -25.10 -8.90 6.27
CA SER A 135 -26.37 -9.56 5.94
C SER A 135 -26.43 -10.03 4.48
N VAL A 136 -26.02 -9.17 3.53
CA VAL A 136 -25.96 -9.50 2.10
C VAL A 136 -24.94 -10.62 1.83
N GLY A 137 -23.74 -10.54 2.41
CA GLY A 137 -22.71 -11.56 2.25
C GLY A 137 -23.16 -12.93 2.78
N LYS A 138 -23.87 -12.95 3.93
CA LYS A 138 -24.45 -14.18 4.48
C LYS A 138 -25.47 -14.80 3.52
N LYS A 139 -26.34 -13.97 2.93
CA LYS A 139 -27.37 -14.41 1.98
C LYS A 139 -26.78 -15.00 0.69
N ILE A 140 -25.78 -14.34 0.11
CA ILE A 140 -25.11 -14.84 -1.10
C ILE A 140 -24.45 -16.19 -0.83
N LEU A 141 -23.76 -16.35 0.31
CA LEU A 141 -23.14 -17.63 0.67
C LEU A 141 -24.16 -18.75 0.83
N SER A 142 -25.31 -18.48 1.45
CA SER A 142 -26.38 -19.49 1.56
C SER A 142 -26.98 -19.90 0.21
N GLU A 143 -27.00 -19.01 -0.79
CA GLU A 143 -27.51 -19.28 -2.13
C GLU A 143 -26.49 -20.02 -3.03
N VAL A 144 -25.20 -20.02 -2.66
CA VAL A 144 -24.11 -20.68 -3.40
C VAL A 144 -23.79 -22.08 -2.86
N VAL A 145 -24.25 -22.41 -1.65
CA VAL A 145 -24.03 -23.71 -0.98
C VAL A 145 -25.20 -24.69 -1.19
N GLU A 146 -26.21 -24.32 -2.00
CA GLU A 146 -27.21 -25.24 -2.59
C GLU A 146 -26.74 -25.79 -3.94
#